data_AF-A0A137QVE4-F1
#
_entry.id   AF-A0A137QVE4-F1
#
_cell.length_a   1.000
_cell.length_b   1.000
_cell.length_c   1.000
_cell.angle_alpha   90.00
_cell.angle_beta   90.00
_cell.angle_gamma   90.00
#
_symmetry.space_group_name_H-M   'P 1'
#
loop_
_entity.id
_entity.type
_entity.pdbx_description
1 polymer ?
#
loop_
_entity_poly.entity_id
_entity_poly.type
_entity_poly.pdbx_seq_one_letter_code
_entity_poly.pdbx_strand_id
1 'polypeptide(L)'
;MYPSGVPYQVNTDTGLIRGVQAGYTICNLTTEIQDSLCQTSFINDVEDFCLCAAIKPNSTVGDVEGEMAAWCTKPSHGMRLIPESALKGVRFMKTPDYVQAVGFIDQTLTNLNGEDYGGEDHFGCAYNAQKGDNQDFPDVYTLNGQVLTYT
;
A
#
# COMPACT_ATOMS: atom_id res chain seq x y z
N MET A 1 17.21 2.65 1.32
CA MET A 1 18.03 1.78 0.44
C MET A 1 17.17 0.60 0.04
N TYR A 2 17.09 0.28 -1.25
CA TYR A 2 16.28 -0.83 -1.73
C TYR A 2 16.90 -2.18 -1.28
N PRO A 3 16.12 -3.17 -0.82
CA PRO A 3 16.65 -4.45 -0.33
C PRO A 3 17.41 -5.22 -1.40
N SER A 4 18.53 -5.85 -1.04
CA SER A 4 19.24 -6.77 -1.91
C SER A 4 18.69 -8.20 -1.77
N GLY A 5 18.80 -8.99 -2.84
CA GLY A 5 18.41 -10.41 -2.82
C GLY A 5 16.91 -10.69 -2.90
N VAL A 6 16.06 -9.69 -3.14
CA VAL A 6 14.65 -9.90 -3.45
C VAL A 6 14.47 -10.40 -4.89
N PRO A 7 13.60 -11.41 -5.13
CA PRO A 7 13.33 -11.89 -6.48
C PRO A 7 12.50 -10.87 -7.27
N TYR A 8 12.51 -10.98 -8.60
CA TYR A 8 11.70 -10.12 -9.48
C TYR A 8 10.20 -10.21 -9.16
N GLN A 9 9.73 -11.40 -8.80
CA GLN A 9 8.39 -11.66 -8.25
C GLN A 9 8.55 -12.55 -7.01
N VAL A 10 7.85 -12.21 -5.93
CA VAL A 10 7.86 -12.99 -4.68
C VAL A 10 6.76 -14.05 -4.71
N ASN A 11 5.61 -13.71 -5.28
CA ASN A 11 4.48 -14.62 -5.42
C ASN A 11 4.40 -15.09 -6.89
N THR A 12 4.63 -16.39 -7.08
CA THR A 12 4.54 -17.05 -8.39
C THR A 12 3.38 -18.04 -8.46
N ASP A 13 2.47 -18.02 -7.48
CA ASP A 13 1.37 -18.95 -7.39
C ASP A 13 0.34 -18.69 -8.51
N THR A 14 -0.37 -19.75 -8.90
CA THR A 14 -1.36 -19.70 -9.98
C THR A 14 -2.70 -20.27 -9.51
N GLY A 15 -3.80 -19.85 -10.13
CA GLY A 15 -5.14 -20.30 -9.76
C GLY A 15 -5.70 -19.67 -8.47
N LEU A 16 -5.14 -18.54 -8.05
CA LEU A 16 -5.62 -17.78 -6.90
C LEU A 16 -6.94 -17.07 -7.22
N ILE A 17 -7.88 -17.12 -6.28
CA ILE A 17 -9.22 -16.53 -6.43
C ILE A 17 -9.23 -14.99 -6.42
N ARG A 18 -8.16 -14.35 -5.93
CA ARG A 18 -8.04 -12.88 -5.78
C ARG A 18 -6.87 -12.29 -6.56
N GLY A 19 -6.50 -12.93 -7.67
CA GLY A 19 -5.45 -12.47 -8.58
C GLY A 19 -4.06 -13.01 -8.26
N VAL A 20 -3.15 -12.81 -9.21
CA VAL A 20 -1.72 -13.16 -9.10
C VAL A 20 -0.89 -11.88 -9.12
N GLN A 21 0.36 -11.98 -8.67
CA GLN A 21 1.31 -10.86 -8.75
C GLN A 21 1.44 -10.37 -10.21
N ALA A 22 0.89 -9.19 -10.51
CA ALA A 22 0.86 -8.63 -11.86
C ALA A 22 2.15 -7.91 -12.27
N GLY A 23 2.86 -7.41 -11.27
CA GLY A 23 4.01 -6.53 -11.41
C GLY A 23 5.31 -7.16 -10.94
N TYR A 24 6.17 -6.32 -10.37
CA TYR A 24 7.51 -6.69 -9.95
C TYR A 24 7.87 -6.13 -8.58
N THR A 25 8.73 -6.85 -7.89
CA THR A 25 9.25 -6.46 -6.60
C THR A 25 10.32 -5.39 -6.77
N ILE A 26 11.27 -5.57 -7.71
CA ILE A 26 12.48 -4.73 -7.84
C ILE A 26 12.14 -3.37 -8.47
N CYS A 27 12.22 -2.30 -7.67
CA CYS A 27 11.81 -0.95 -8.07
C CYS A 27 12.94 0.06 -7.89
N ASN A 28 13.07 0.98 -8.85
CA ASN A 28 14.16 1.95 -8.88
C ASN A 28 13.73 3.22 -9.63
N LEU A 29 14.61 4.22 -9.75
CA LEU A 29 14.26 5.50 -10.36
C LEU A 29 13.77 5.40 -11.82
N THR A 30 14.09 4.34 -12.57
CA THR A 30 13.57 4.16 -13.94
C THR A 30 12.12 3.68 -13.96
N THR A 31 11.62 3.14 -12.84
CA THR A 31 10.23 2.70 -12.69
C THR A 31 9.36 3.73 -11.97
N GLU A 32 9.91 4.90 -11.61
CA GLU A 32 9.20 6.00 -10.91
C GLU A 32 8.27 6.78 -11.85
N ILE A 33 7.19 6.12 -12.28
CA ILE A 33 6.16 6.69 -13.14
C ILE A 33 4.77 6.30 -12.62
N GLN A 34 3.73 7.03 -13.03
CA GLN A 34 2.36 6.77 -12.58
C GLN A 34 1.80 5.42 -13.06
N ASP A 35 2.40 4.83 -14.09
CA ASP A 35 2.07 3.50 -14.60
C ASP A 35 2.93 2.37 -13.99
N SER A 36 3.74 2.66 -12.96
CA SER A 36 4.61 1.68 -12.32
C SER A 36 3.83 0.45 -11.85
N LEU A 37 4.39 -0.73 -12.07
CA LEU A 37 3.85 -2.01 -11.58
C LEU A 37 4.68 -2.50 -10.39
N CYS A 38 5.29 -1.57 -9.67
CA CYS A 38 6.02 -1.91 -8.47
C CYS A 38 5.07 -2.44 -7.39
N GLN A 39 5.36 -3.62 -6.86
CA GLN A 39 4.60 -4.31 -5.82
C GLN A 39 5.43 -4.47 -4.54
N THR A 40 6.25 -3.47 -4.24
CA THR A 40 6.98 -3.37 -2.96
C THR A 40 6.57 -2.08 -2.27
N SER A 41 6.19 -2.16 -1.00
CA SER A 41 5.82 -1.00 -0.19
C SER A 41 6.91 -0.71 0.84
N PHE A 42 7.15 0.59 1.07
CA PHE A 42 8.03 1.10 2.12
C PHE A 42 7.21 1.85 3.17
N ILE A 43 7.61 1.74 4.43
CA ILE A 43 7.01 2.50 5.55
C ILE A 43 8.15 2.99 6.44
N ASN A 44 8.61 4.22 6.22
CA ASN A 44 9.73 4.79 6.96
C ASN A 44 9.26 5.80 8.01
N ASP A 45 8.51 6.81 7.57
CA ASP A 45 7.95 7.87 8.40
C ASP A 45 6.69 8.48 7.75
N VAL A 46 6.16 9.57 8.32
CA VAL A 46 4.92 10.21 7.86
C VAL A 46 5.04 10.87 6.48
N GLU A 47 6.26 11.25 6.08
CA GLU A 47 6.53 11.87 4.78
C GLU A 47 6.96 10.83 3.74
N ASP A 48 7.38 9.64 4.18
CA ASP A 48 7.91 8.57 3.34
C ASP A 48 7.29 7.20 3.66
N PHE A 49 6.09 6.97 3.13
CA PHE A 49 5.41 5.67 3.18
C PHE A 49 4.64 5.39 1.89
N CYS A 50 4.30 4.11 1.69
CA CYS A 50 3.53 3.64 0.56
C CYS A 50 2.30 2.85 1.00
N LEU A 51 1.24 2.96 0.20
CA LEU A 51 0.01 2.18 0.29
C LEU A 51 -0.11 1.28 -0.93
N CYS A 52 -0.78 0.14 -0.80
CA CYS A 52 -1.18 -0.65 -1.95
C CYS A 52 -2.50 -0.11 -2.47
N ALA A 53 -2.57 0.17 -3.77
CA ALA A 53 -3.79 0.61 -4.43
C ALA A 53 -3.87 0.10 -5.87
N ALA A 54 -5.03 0.29 -6.50
CA ALA A 54 -5.31 -0.31 -7.80
C ALA A 54 -4.40 0.20 -8.92
N ILE A 55 -4.04 -0.70 -9.83
CA ILE A 55 -3.35 -0.34 -11.08
C ILE A 55 -4.32 0.36 -12.03
N LYS A 56 -5.56 -0.16 -12.12
CA LYS A 56 -6.58 0.26 -13.08
C LYS A 56 -7.64 1.12 -12.39
N PRO A 57 -8.14 2.19 -13.04
CA PRO A 57 -9.18 3.04 -12.47
C PRO A 57 -10.48 2.29 -12.17
N ASN A 58 -11.18 2.74 -11.13
CA ASN A 58 -12.49 2.24 -10.70
C ASN A 58 -12.50 0.74 -10.32
N SER A 59 -11.40 0.25 -9.75
CA SER A 59 -11.30 -1.12 -9.24
C SER A 59 -11.78 -1.23 -7.79
N THR A 60 -12.33 -2.38 -7.44
CA THR A 60 -12.67 -2.76 -6.05
C THR A 60 -11.52 -3.55 -5.47
N VAL A 61 -11.07 -3.26 -4.23
CA VAL A 61 -9.95 -3.96 -3.59
C VAL A 61 -10.12 -5.48 -3.68
N GLY A 62 -11.28 -6.00 -3.27
CA GLY A 62 -11.54 -7.45 -3.24
C GLY A 62 -11.42 -8.20 -4.57
N ASP A 63 -11.49 -7.49 -5.71
CA ASP A 63 -11.33 -8.07 -7.05
C ASP A 63 -9.88 -8.04 -7.53
N VAL A 64 -9.05 -7.15 -6.97
CA VAL A 64 -7.72 -6.82 -7.51
C VAL A 64 -6.56 -6.98 -6.52
N GLU A 65 -6.77 -7.52 -5.32
CA GLU A 65 -5.76 -7.66 -4.25
C GLU A 65 -4.39 -8.13 -4.79
N GLY A 66 -4.34 -9.25 -5.53
CA GLY A 66 -3.07 -9.78 -6.05
C GLY A 66 -2.37 -8.92 -7.11
N GLU A 67 -3.10 -8.02 -7.77
CA GLU A 67 -2.58 -7.15 -8.82
C GLU A 67 -2.36 -5.69 -8.36
N MET A 68 -2.55 -5.33 -7.09
CA MET A 68 -2.34 -3.95 -6.63
C MET A 68 -0.88 -3.51 -6.71
N ALA A 69 -0.61 -2.22 -6.91
CA ALA A 69 0.73 -1.66 -6.94
C ALA A 69 0.96 -0.71 -5.76
N ALA A 70 2.23 -0.43 -5.45
CA ALA A 70 2.62 0.52 -4.43
C ALA A 70 2.48 1.98 -4.92
N TRP A 71 1.84 2.80 -4.09
CA TRP A 71 1.67 4.24 -4.24
C TRP A 71 2.31 4.93 -3.04
N CYS A 72 3.30 5.79 -3.27
CA CYS A 72 4.11 6.40 -2.22
C CYS A 72 3.90 7.90 -2.11
N THR A 73 4.10 8.43 -0.91
CA THR A 73 4.05 9.87 -0.62
C THR A 73 5.21 10.65 -1.24
N LYS A 74 6.33 9.96 -1.55
CA LYS A 74 7.57 10.59 -1.98
C LYS A 74 8.17 9.93 -3.23
N PRO A 75 8.68 10.72 -4.19
CA PRO A 75 9.53 10.22 -5.26
C PRO A 75 10.91 9.87 -4.69
N SER A 76 11.23 8.58 -4.67
CA SER A 76 12.54 8.05 -4.28
C SER A 76 12.67 6.53 -4.43
N HIS A 77 11.55 5.83 -4.68
CA HIS A 77 11.48 4.38 -4.55
C HIS A 77 11.06 3.64 -5.83
N GLY A 78 10.79 4.36 -6.94
CA GLY A 78 10.45 3.71 -8.20
C GLY A 78 9.01 3.25 -8.34
N MET A 79 8.10 3.85 -7.57
CA MET A 79 6.70 3.48 -7.43
C MET A 79 5.80 4.60 -7.91
N ARG A 80 4.48 4.35 -7.90
CA ARG A 80 3.50 5.39 -8.23
C ARG A 80 3.52 6.46 -7.14
N LEU A 81 3.20 7.70 -7.49
CA LEU A 81 3.03 8.75 -6.50
C LEU A 81 1.57 8.85 -6.10
N ILE A 82 1.33 8.98 -4.80
CA ILE A 82 0.04 9.39 -4.26
C ILE A 82 -0.18 10.83 -4.70
N PRO A 83 -1.26 11.15 -5.43
CA PRO A 83 -1.52 12.50 -5.90
C PRO A 83 -1.66 13.49 -4.74
N GLU A 84 -1.19 14.72 -4.95
CA GLU A 84 -1.46 15.81 -4.02
C GLU A 84 -2.97 15.91 -3.79
N SER A 85 -3.36 16.11 -2.52
CA SER A 85 -4.75 16.09 -2.02
C SER A 85 -5.42 14.72 -1.85
N ALA A 86 -4.83 13.59 -2.27
CA ALA A 86 -5.41 12.28 -1.98
C ALA A 86 -5.44 12.03 -0.46
N LEU A 87 -4.33 12.25 0.23
CA LEU A 87 -4.29 12.18 1.69
C LEU A 87 -4.90 13.45 2.29
N LYS A 88 -5.96 13.29 3.09
CA LYS A 88 -6.64 14.38 3.81
C LYS A 88 -6.09 14.58 5.22
N GLY A 89 -5.50 13.53 5.79
CA GLY A 89 -4.82 13.57 7.08
C GLY A 89 -4.20 12.21 7.40
N VAL A 90 -3.02 12.21 8.02
CA VAL A 90 -2.29 11.00 8.39
C VAL A 90 -1.72 11.17 9.79
N ARG A 91 -1.80 10.10 10.58
CA ARG A 91 -1.11 9.92 11.85
C ARG A 91 -0.18 8.73 11.72
N PHE A 92 1.09 8.96 12.00
CA PHE A 92 2.12 7.93 12.00
C PHE A 92 2.53 7.61 13.43
N MET A 93 2.59 6.32 13.76
CA MET A 93 3.06 5.82 15.05
C MET A 93 4.14 4.79 14.81
N LYS A 94 5.26 4.94 15.53
CA LYS A 94 6.36 3.98 15.54
C LYS A 94 6.62 3.56 16.97
N THR A 95 6.53 2.26 17.22
CA THR A 95 6.88 1.62 18.50
C THR A 95 8.00 0.61 18.25
N PRO A 96 8.57 0.00 19.30
CA PRO A 96 9.52 -1.10 19.12
C PRO A 96 8.93 -2.34 18.43
N ASP A 97 7.60 -2.50 18.48
CA ASP A 97 6.93 -3.73 18.04
C ASP A 97 6.12 -3.55 16.75
N TYR A 98 5.72 -2.32 16.41
CA TYR A 98 4.97 -2.03 15.19
C TYR A 98 5.15 -0.60 14.69
N VAL A 99 4.97 -0.44 13.39
CA VAL A 99 4.74 0.81 12.69
C VAL A 99 3.30 0.86 12.19
N GLN A 100 2.62 2.00 12.36
CA GLN A 100 1.25 2.20 11.91
C GLN A 100 1.09 3.57 11.27
N ALA A 101 0.44 3.60 10.10
CA ALA A 101 -0.06 4.81 9.47
C ALA A 101 -1.59 4.73 9.41
N VAL A 102 -2.28 5.66 10.07
CA VAL A 102 -3.75 5.77 10.03
C VAL A 102 -4.09 7.11 9.42
N GLY A 103 -5.03 7.14 8.48
CA GLY A 103 -5.40 8.39 7.84
C GLY A 103 -6.71 8.34 7.10
N PHE A 104 -7.05 9.48 6.52
CA PHE A 104 -8.16 9.62 5.59
C PHE A 104 -7.61 9.86 4.20
N ILE A 105 -8.08 9.09 3.22
CA ILE A 105 -7.66 9.17 1.83
C ILE A 105 -8.88 9.29 0.92
N ASP A 106 -8.76 10.12 -0.12
CA ASP A 106 -9.63 10.09 -1.28
C ASP A 106 -9.14 9.01 -2.23
N GLN A 107 -9.67 7.81 -2.05
CA GLN A 107 -9.24 6.60 -2.75
C GLN A 107 -9.48 6.63 -4.27
N THR A 108 -10.35 7.52 -4.74
CA THR A 108 -10.61 7.70 -6.18
C THR A 108 -9.37 8.20 -6.93
N LEU A 109 -8.48 8.90 -6.22
CA LEU A 109 -7.21 9.39 -6.74
C LEU A 109 -6.12 8.31 -6.77
N THR A 110 -6.36 7.15 -6.17
CA THR A 110 -5.50 5.96 -6.24
C THR A 110 -6.19 4.83 -6.98
N ASN A 111 -7.02 5.19 -7.97
CA ASN A 111 -7.72 4.28 -8.88
C ASN A 111 -8.76 3.34 -8.25
N LEU A 112 -9.05 3.47 -6.96
CA LEU A 112 -10.10 2.68 -6.32
C LEU A 112 -11.48 3.25 -6.63
N ASN A 113 -12.47 2.38 -6.72
CA ASN A 113 -13.87 2.78 -6.83
C ASN A 113 -14.25 3.55 -5.55
N GLY A 114 -14.88 4.72 -5.69
CA GLY A 114 -15.25 5.57 -4.54
C GLY A 114 -16.29 4.94 -3.60
N GLU A 115 -17.03 3.95 -4.08
CA GLU A 115 -18.03 3.19 -3.30
C GLU A 115 -17.44 1.92 -2.66
N ASP A 116 -16.15 1.65 -2.87
CA ASP A 116 -15.47 0.52 -2.24
C ASP A 116 -15.19 0.83 -0.77
N TYR A 117 -15.49 -0.13 0.11
CA TYR A 117 -15.23 0.00 1.54
C TYR A 117 -13.80 -0.42 1.92
N GLY A 118 -13.00 -0.83 0.92
CA GLY A 118 -11.65 -1.34 1.09
C GLY A 118 -11.64 -2.81 1.51
N GLY A 119 -10.52 -3.24 2.06
CA GLY A 119 -10.31 -4.61 2.54
C GLY A 119 -8.88 -4.80 3.01
N GLU A 120 -8.62 -5.92 3.68
CA GLU A 120 -7.26 -6.38 3.98
C GLU A 120 -6.60 -6.88 2.68
N ASP A 121 -5.47 -6.28 2.28
CA ASP A 121 -4.68 -6.78 1.16
C ASP A 121 -3.60 -7.75 1.66
N HIS A 122 -3.81 -9.04 1.37
CA HIS A 122 -2.93 -10.12 1.80
C HIS A 122 -1.90 -10.53 0.72
N PHE A 123 -2.04 -10.06 -0.53
CA PHE A 123 -1.36 -10.70 -1.67
C PHE A 123 -0.68 -9.74 -2.66
N GLY A 124 -1.00 -8.45 -2.66
CA GLY A 124 -0.59 -7.51 -3.71
C GLY A 124 0.80 -6.90 -3.58
N CYS A 125 1.20 -6.47 -2.39
CA CYS A 125 2.53 -5.87 -2.19
C CYS A 125 3.37 -6.59 -1.16
N ALA A 126 4.64 -6.83 -1.49
CA ALA A 126 5.64 -7.21 -0.51
C ALA A 126 5.95 -6.02 0.42
N TYR A 127 5.72 -6.19 1.72
CA TYR A 127 6.05 -5.17 2.72
C TYR A 127 7.51 -5.30 3.13
N ASN A 128 8.30 -4.23 2.93
CA ASN A 128 9.62 -4.12 3.53
C ASN A 128 9.56 -3.23 4.76
N ALA A 129 9.24 -3.86 5.88
CA ALA A 129 9.28 -3.29 7.21
C ALA A 129 10.63 -3.58 7.89
N GLN A 130 11.18 -2.61 8.60
CA GLN A 130 12.27 -2.87 9.54
C GLN A 130 11.72 -3.65 10.76
N LYS A 131 11.72 -4.99 10.67
CA LYS A 131 11.46 -5.98 11.74
C LYS A 131 10.36 -5.58 12.76
N GLY A 132 9.10 -5.96 12.47
CA GLY A 132 8.00 -5.86 13.44
C GLY A 132 6.58 -5.77 12.85
N ASP A 133 6.39 -5.52 11.56
CA ASP A 133 5.11 -4.96 11.13
C ASP A 133 4.08 -5.99 10.64
N ASN A 134 2.86 -5.82 11.15
CA ASN A 134 1.65 -6.56 10.82
C ASN A 134 0.79 -5.69 9.89
N GLN A 135 0.33 -6.27 8.79
CA GLN A 135 -0.81 -5.74 8.03
C GLN A 135 -2.06 -6.30 8.70
N ASP A 136 -2.47 -5.64 9.77
CA ASP A 136 -3.86 -5.69 10.20
C ASP A 136 -4.33 -4.23 10.15
N PHE A 137 -5.43 -3.97 9.46
CA PHE A 137 -6.25 -2.79 9.72
C PHE A 137 -7.30 -3.21 10.77
N PRO A 138 -6.97 -3.30 12.09
CA PRO A 138 -7.98 -3.69 13.06
C PRO A 138 -9.01 -2.56 13.20
N ASP A 139 -10.17 -2.74 12.57
CA ASP A 139 -11.43 -2.01 12.79
C ASP A 139 -11.27 -0.63 13.45
N VAL A 140 -10.59 0.26 12.71
CA VAL A 140 -10.33 1.62 13.17
C VAL A 140 -11.54 2.46 12.83
N TYR A 141 -12.34 2.82 13.82
CA TYR A 141 -13.45 3.74 13.65
C TYR A 141 -13.21 5.04 14.42
N THR A 142 -13.76 6.13 13.87
CA THR A 142 -13.65 7.46 14.47
C THR A 142 -14.91 7.76 15.26
N LEU A 143 -14.79 7.98 16.57
CA LEU A 143 -15.87 8.47 17.42
C LEU A 143 -15.45 9.80 18.03
N ASN A 144 -16.25 10.85 17.82
CA ASN A 144 -15.98 12.21 18.34
C ASN A 144 -14.59 12.77 17.98
N GLY A 145 -14.07 12.43 16.79
CA GLY A 145 -12.76 12.89 16.33
C GLY A 145 -11.56 12.15 16.95
N GLN A 146 -11.81 11.08 17.70
CA GLN A 146 -10.77 10.23 18.25
C GLN A 146 -10.75 8.88 17.53
N VAL A 147 -9.55 8.48 17.10
CA VAL A 147 -9.28 7.19 16.46
C VAL A 147 -9.25 6.12 17.54
N LEU A 148 -10.17 5.17 17.49
CA LEU A 148 -10.28 4.04 18.41
C LEU A 148 -9.97 2.73 17.68
N THR A 149 -9.29 1.82 18.36
CA THR A 149 -9.03 0.44 17.90
C THR A 149 -9.83 -0.52 18.77
N TYR A 150 -10.49 -1.52 18.19
CA TYR A 150 -11.00 -2.65 18.98
C TYR A 150 -9.82 -3.41 19.63
N THR A 151 -10.00 -3.80 20.90
CA THR A 151 -9.17 -4.80 21.59
C THR A 151 -9.81 -6.16 21.51
#